data_AF-A0A9Q5HYB3-F1
#
_entry.id   AF-A0A9Q5HYB3-F1
#
_cell.length_a   1.000
_cell.length_b   1.000
_cell.length_c   1.000
_cell.angle_alpha   90.00
_cell.angle_beta   90.00
_cell.angle_gamma   90.00
#
_symmetry.space_group_name_H-M   'P 1'
#
loop_
_entity.id
_entity.type
_entity.pdbx_description
1 polymer ?
#
loop_
_entity_poly.entity_id
_entity_poly.type
_entity_poly.pdbx_seq_one_letter_code
_entity_poly.pdbx_strand_id
1 'polypeptide(L)'
;MFSLRALTTIITSSAALFSLTRASPSVERRDVWVPQILYPRTNIVWKTGYRHNVTWDTSSQPEQITNPVGSIQLRKSGSTFPDVLQEGFQLTDGRVEITVPDVTPGCGYQIVLFGDSGNFSPEFIIASEGD
;
A
#
# COMPACT_ATOMS: atom_id res chain seq x y z
N MET A 1 -70.27 -61.31 17.89
CA MET A 1 -68.96 -60.98 18.50
C MET A 1 -68.48 -59.69 17.85
N PHE A 2 -68.68 -58.56 18.53
CA PHE A 2 -68.28 -57.23 18.05
C PHE A 2 -66.80 -57.00 18.36
N SER A 3 -66.02 -56.47 17.41
CA SER A 3 -65.10 -55.37 17.71
C SER A 3 -64.68 -54.68 16.41
N LEU A 4 -64.98 -53.38 16.36
CA LEU A 4 -64.54 -52.39 15.39
C LEU A 4 -63.34 -51.65 15.99
N ARG A 5 -62.55 -51.00 15.12
CA ARG A 5 -61.60 -49.87 15.35
C ARG A 5 -60.12 -50.28 15.25
N ALA A 6 -59.21 -49.50 14.67
CA ALA A 6 -59.32 -48.23 13.98
C ALA A 6 -58.13 -48.10 13.02
N LEU A 7 -58.36 -47.38 11.92
CA LEU A 7 -57.36 -46.87 11.00
C LEU A 7 -56.45 -45.89 11.76
N THR A 8 -55.13 -45.98 11.61
CA THR A 8 -54.24 -44.90 12.07
C THR A 8 -53.16 -44.67 11.02
N THR A 9 -53.47 -43.74 10.11
CA THR A 9 -52.53 -43.22 9.12
C THR A 9 -51.51 -42.33 9.82
N ILE A 10 -50.24 -42.70 9.79
CA ILE A 10 -49.15 -41.84 10.25
C ILE A 10 -48.72 -40.96 9.07
N ILE A 11 -49.08 -39.68 9.12
CA ILE A 11 -48.58 -38.66 8.19
C ILE A 11 -47.39 -37.99 8.87
N THR A 12 -46.18 -38.33 8.46
CA THR A 12 -44.95 -37.66 8.90
C THR A 12 -44.69 -36.45 8.00
N SER A 13 -44.96 -35.25 8.51
CA SER A 13 -44.61 -33.99 7.85
C SER A 13 -43.11 -33.72 7.98
N SER A 14 -42.36 -33.84 6.87
CA SER A 14 -40.97 -33.37 6.79
C SER A 14 -40.93 -31.86 6.59
N ALA A 15 -40.53 -31.12 7.63
CA ALA A 15 -40.25 -29.69 7.52
C ALA A 15 -38.84 -29.49 6.92
N ALA A 16 -38.77 -28.99 5.69
CA ALA A 16 -37.51 -28.58 5.07
C ALA A 16 -37.08 -27.21 5.63
N LEU A 17 -36.02 -27.20 6.44
CA LEU A 17 -35.38 -25.96 6.89
C LEU A 17 -34.49 -25.43 5.76
N PHE A 18 -34.93 -24.37 5.08
CA PHE A 18 -34.06 -23.59 4.20
C PHE A 18 -33.22 -22.64 5.04
N SER A 19 -31.95 -23.00 5.27
CA SER A 19 -30.96 -22.08 5.85
C SER A 19 -30.56 -21.04 4.81
N LEU A 20 -31.08 -19.82 4.93
CA LEU A 20 -30.58 -18.65 4.21
C LEU A 20 -29.23 -18.25 4.82
N THR A 21 -28.12 -18.77 4.26
CA THR A 21 -26.79 -18.24 4.57
C THR A 21 -26.67 -16.84 3.99
N ARG A 22 -26.90 -15.81 4.81
CA ARG A 22 -26.53 -14.43 4.47
C ARG A 22 -25.01 -14.32 4.52
N ALA A 23 -24.36 -14.45 3.37
CA ALA A 23 -23.01 -13.94 3.20
C ALA A 23 -23.09 -12.41 3.25
N SER A 24 -22.84 -11.83 4.41
CA SER A 24 -22.59 -10.39 4.51
C SER A 24 -21.24 -10.12 3.84
N PRO A 25 -21.13 -9.22 2.85
CA PRO A 25 -19.81 -8.80 2.40
C PRO A 25 -19.10 -8.17 3.60
N SER A 26 -17.98 -8.75 4.03
CA SER A 26 -17.06 -8.06 4.90
C SER A 26 -16.61 -6.81 4.16
N VAL A 27 -17.02 -5.64 4.64
CA VAL A 27 -16.36 -4.40 4.25
C VAL A 27 -15.00 -4.45 4.92
N GLU A 28 -14.03 -5.12 4.28
CA GLU A 28 -12.64 -5.06 4.72
C GLU A 28 -12.23 -3.60 4.68
N ARG A 29 -11.83 -3.08 5.85
CA ARG A 29 -11.41 -1.70 6.02
C ARG A 29 -10.16 -1.51 5.16
N ARG A 30 -10.34 -0.82 4.04
CA ARG A 30 -9.26 -0.27 3.23
C ARG A 30 -8.50 0.74 4.09
N ASP A 31 -7.35 0.35 4.60
CA ASP A 31 -6.54 1.19 5.48
C ASP A 31 -5.50 1.94 4.65
N VAL A 32 -5.39 3.26 4.93
CA VAL A 32 -4.39 4.13 4.31
C VAL A 32 -3.01 3.71 4.79
N TRP A 33 -2.18 3.23 3.87
CA TRP A 33 -0.81 2.84 4.21
C TRP A 33 0.19 4.00 4.03
N VAL A 34 0.93 4.31 5.10
CA VAL A 34 1.97 5.36 5.13
C VAL A 34 3.31 4.72 5.53
N PRO A 35 4.00 4.00 4.61
CA PRO A 35 5.25 3.32 4.94
C PRO A 35 6.37 4.30 5.27
N GLN A 36 7.11 4.08 6.36
CA GLN A 36 8.25 4.91 6.72
C GLN A 36 9.39 4.73 5.73
N ILE A 37 9.86 5.81 5.11
CA ILE A 37 11.07 5.79 4.26
C ILE A 37 12.30 5.64 5.15
N LEU A 38 13.11 4.60 4.89
CA LEU A 38 14.33 4.25 5.61
C LEU A 38 15.59 4.80 4.93
N TYR A 39 15.54 5.00 3.60
CA TYR A 39 16.61 5.63 2.84
C TYR A 39 16.04 6.42 1.65
N PRO A 40 16.52 7.65 1.38
CA PRO A 40 17.66 8.33 2.00
C PRO A 40 17.41 8.78 3.44
N ARG A 41 18.50 9.02 4.18
CA ARG A 41 18.52 9.51 5.55
C ARG A 41 19.29 10.83 5.64
N THR A 42 19.18 11.53 6.76
CA THR A 42 19.89 12.79 7.00
C THR A 42 21.39 12.66 6.77
N ASN A 43 22.00 13.70 6.20
CA ASN A 43 23.43 13.80 5.87
C ASN A 43 23.94 12.82 4.82
N ILE A 44 23.06 12.17 4.05
CA ILE A 44 23.46 11.45 2.84
C ILE A 44 23.62 12.44 1.68
N VAL A 45 24.64 12.20 0.86
CA VAL A 45 24.89 12.91 -0.40
C VAL A 45 24.58 11.97 -1.55
N TRP A 46 23.71 12.42 -2.45
CA TRP A 46 23.46 11.81 -3.76
C TRP A 46 24.09 12.68 -4.84
N LYS A 47 24.64 12.05 -5.88
CA LYS A 47 25.18 12.77 -7.03
C LYS A 47 24.19 12.71 -8.19
N THR A 48 23.98 13.84 -8.86
CA THR A 48 23.18 13.90 -10.09
C THR A 48 23.60 12.81 -11.08
N GLY A 49 22.64 12.18 -11.75
CA GLY A 49 22.88 11.13 -12.75
C GLY A 49 23.19 9.74 -12.17
N TYR A 50 23.52 9.63 -10.87
CA TYR A 50 23.78 8.35 -10.23
C TYR A 50 22.48 7.65 -9.86
N ARG A 51 22.56 6.32 -9.74
CA ARG A 51 21.43 5.48 -9.36
C ARG A 51 21.49 5.18 -7.87
N HIS A 52 20.37 5.37 -7.18
CA HIS A 52 20.25 5.10 -5.75
C HIS A 52 18.96 4.34 -5.48
N ASN A 53 19.00 3.44 -4.48
CA ASN A 53 17.78 2.85 -3.95
C ASN A 53 17.07 3.90 -3.10
N VAL A 54 15.75 3.96 -3.22
CA VAL A 54 14.82 4.42 -2.18
C VAL A 54 14.34 3.18 -1.45
N THR A 55 14.27 3.21 -0.12
CA THR A 55 13.88 2.05 0.69
C THR A 55 12.90 2.49 1.76
N TRP A 56 11.88 1.68 2.03
CA TRP A 56 10.86 1.93 3.04
C TRP A 56 10.49 0.66 3.79
N ASP A 57 9.88 0.84 4.95
CA ASP A 57 9.46 -0.24 5.83
C ASP A 57 8.14 -0.86 5.36
N THR A 58 8.10 -2.18 5.22
CA THR A 58 6.93 -2.97 4.83
C THR A 58 6.32 -3.78 5.97
N SER A 59 6.89 -3.71 7.17
CA SER A 59 6.46 -4.51 8.33
C SER A 59 5.06 -4.17 8.85
N SER A 60 4.55 -2.97 8.53
CA SER A 60 3.25 -2.45 8.95
C SER A 60 2.18 -2.43 7.85
N GLN A 61 2.39 -3.17 6.77
CA GLN A 61 1.47 -3.23 5.65
C GLN A 61 0.08 -3.78 6.07
N PRO A 62 -1.04 -3.16 5.63
CA PRO A 62 -2.39 -3.69 5.86
C PRO A 62 -2.71 -4.88 4.93
N GLU A 63 -3.71 -5.68 5.30
CA GLU A 63 -4.17 -6.84 4.50
C GLU A 63 -4.68 -6.42 3.11
N GLN A 64 -5.31 -5.25 3.02
CA GLN A 64 -5.81 -4.65 1.79
C GLN A 64 -5.20 -3.26 1.60
N ILE A 65 -4.43 -3.05 0.53
CA ILE A 65 -3.90 -1.75 0.15
C ILE A 65 -4.81 -1.15 -0.93
N THR A 66 -5.30 0.07 -0.74
CA THR A 66 -6.23 0.68 -1.73
C THR A 66 -5.52 1.07 -3.01
N ASN A 67 -4.35 1.70 -2.90
CA ASN A 67 -3.47 2.00 -4.02
C ASN A 67 -2.07 1.37 -3.81
N PRO A 68 -1.87 0.12 -4.27
CA PRO A 68 -0.61 -0.60 -4.08
C PRO A 68 0.51 -0.17 -5.04
N VAL A 69 0.18 0.59 -6.10
CA VAL A 69 1.15 1.02 -7.11
C VAL A 69 1.77 2.35 -6.71
N GLY A 70 3.09 2.36 -6.57
CA GLY A 70 3.83 3.52 -6.11
C GLY A 70 4.45 4.38 -7.20
N SER A 71 4.78 5.61 -6.85
CA SER A 71 5.66 6.49 -7.61
C SER A 71 6.57 7.32 -6.70
N ILE A 72 7.71 7.75 -7.22
CA ILE A 72 8.73 8.55 -6.53
C ILE A 72 8.86 9.91 -7.21
N GLN A 73 8.82 10.98 -6.42
CA GLN A 73 9.15 12.34 -6.86
C GLN A 73 10.14 13.00 -5.90
N LEU A 74 10.81 14.06 -6.39
CA LEU A 74 11.68 14.89 -5.56
C LEU A 74 10.89 16.04 -4.93
N ARG A 75 11.29 16.46 -3.74
CA ARG A 75 10.73 17.60 -3.02
C ARG A 75 11.85 18.44 -2.41
N LYS A 76 11.64 19.76 -2.33
CA LYS A 76 12.50 20.69 -1.58
C LYS A 76 11.70 21.92 -1.15
N SER A 77 12.01 22.44 0.04
CA SER A 77 11.45 23.72 0.54
C SER A 77 9.93 23.81 0.47
N GLY A 78 9.23 22.74 0.86
CA GLY A 78 7.76 22.74 0.86
C GLY A 78 7.11 22.25 -0.45
N SER A 79 7.85 22.23 -1.55
CA SER A 79 7.30 22.02 -2.90
C SER A 79 7.81 20.71 -3.53
N THR A 80 6.88 19.94 -4.08
CA THR A 80 7.19 18.72 -4.86
C THR A 80 7.45 19.10 -6.31
N PHE A 81 8.51 18.55 -6.88
CA PHE A 81 8.92 18.75 -8.26
C PHE A 81 7.99 17.94 -9.16
N PRO A 82 7.63 18.42 -10.36
CA PRO A 82 6.65 17.75 -11.22
C PRO A 82 7.16 16.42 -11.78
N ASP A 83 8.48 16.23 -11.87
CA ASP A 83 9.06 15.04 -12.49
C ASP A 83 8.90 13.79 -11.62
N VAL A 84 8.45 12.71 -12.27
CA VAL A 84 8.39 11.37 -11.70
C VAL A 84 9.73 10.67 -11.95
N LEU A 85 10.42 10.31 -10.87
CA LEU A 85 11.73 9.67 -10.94
C LEU A 85 11.63 8.16 -11.20
N GLN A 86 10.53 7.56 -10.76
CA GLN A 86 10.22 6.14 -10.94
C GLN A 86 8.75 5.88 -10.58
N GLU A 87 8.08 4.97 -11.28
CA GLU A 87 6.68 4.60 -11.02
C GLU A 87 6.37 3.17 -11.45
N GLY A 88 5.20 2.68 -11.06
CA GLY A 88 4.71 1.36 -11.49
C GLY A 88 5.23 0.18 -10.67
N PHE A 89 5.98 0.45 -9.59
CA PHE A 89 6.42 -0.56 -8.63
C PHE A 89 5.35 -0.84 -7.57
N GLN A 90 5.42 -1.99 -6.90
CA GLN A 90 4.50 -2.28 -5.80
C GLN A 90 5.06 -1.70 -4.50
N LEU A 91 4.20 -1.07 -3.69
CA LEU A 91 4.61 -0.61 -2.35
C LEU A 91 5.12 -1.78 -1.48
N THR A 92 4.71 -3.01 -1.77
CA THR A 92 5.19 -4.21 -1.06
C THR A 92 6.64 -4.57 -1.39
N ASP A 93 7.24 -3.99 -2.43
CA ASP A 93 8.62 -4.29 -2.84
C ASP A 93 9.65 -3.77 -1.81
N GLY A 94 9.27 -2.78 -0.98
CA GLY A 94 10.11 -2.19 0.07
C GLY A 94 11.29 -1.37 -0.44
N ARG A 95 11.56 -1.38 -1.75
CA ARG A 95 12.62 -0.61 -2.38
C ARG A 95 12.36 -0.42 -3.86
N VAL A 96 12.89 0.68 -4.40
CA VAL A 96 13.00 0.90 -5.83
C VAL A 96 14.25 1.69 -6.15
N GLU A 97 14.87 1.44 -7.29
CA GLU A 97 16.04 2.20 -7.75
C GLU A 97 15.59 3.36 -8.65
N ILE A 98 16.14 4.54 -8.40
CA ILE A 98 15.88 5.77 -9.14
C ILE A 98 17.18 6.35 -9.70
N THR A 99 17.08 7.17 -10.74
CA THR A 99 18.20 8.00 -11.20
C THR A 99 18.02 9.40 -10.63
N VAL A 100 19.07 9.95 -10.01
CA VAL A 100 19.01 11.29 -9.42
C VAL A 100 18.88 12.32 -10.55
N PRO A 101 17.83 13.16 -10.54
CA PRO A 101 17.60 14.12 -11.60
C PRO A 101 18.66 15.23 -11.58
N ASP A 102 18.84 15.90 -12.71
CA ASP A 102 19.66 17.10 -12.79
C ASP A 102 18.96 18.28 -12.15
N VAL A 103 19.37 18.59 -10.91
CA VAL A 103 18.85 19.69 -10.09
C VAL A 103 19.99 20.48 -9.49
N THR A 104 19.72 21.73 -9.14
CA THR A 104 20.72 22.59 -8.46
C THR A 104 21.26 21.91 -7.20
N PRO A 105 22.58 21.72 -7.05
CA PRO A 105 23.15 21.16 -5.84
C PRO A 105 22.72 21.89 -4.57
N GLY A 106 22.56 21.15 -3.48
CA GLY A 106 22.26 21.72 -2.17
C GLY A 106 21.65 20.72 -1.19
N CYS A 107 21.31 21.24 -0.02
CA CYS A 107 20.62 20.49 1.04
C CYS A 107 19.09 20.66 0.98
N GLY A 108 18.39 19.97 1.87
CA GLY A 108 16.94 20.10 2.06
C GLY A 108 16.12 19.33 1.02
N TYR A 109 16.72 18.39 0.30
CA TYR A 109 16.00 17.52 -0.62
C TYR A 109 15.30 16.40 0.13
N GLN A 110 14.11 16.00 -0.33
CA GLN A 110 13.37 14.86 0.19
C GLN A 110 12.84 14.04 -0.96
N ILE A 111 12.68 12.75 -0.72
CA ILE A 111 11.89 11.87 -1.57
C ILE A 111 10.44 11.91 -1.11
N VAL A 112 9.53 11.99 -2.07
CA VAL A 112 8.11 11.71 -1.87
C VAL A 112 7.81 10.33 -2.43
N LEU A 113 7.35 9.42 -1.58
CA LEU A 113 6.77 8.14 -1.99
C LEU A 113 5.26 8.30 -2.05
N PHE A 114 4.71 8.21 -3.26
CA PHE A 114 3.29 8.17 -3.52
C PHE A 114 2.80 6.73 -3.65
N GLY A 115 1.52 6.55 -3.36
CA GLY A 115 0.76 5.32 -3.50
C GLY A 115 -0.58 5.52 -2.83
N ASP A 116 -0.82 4.84 -1.73
CA ASP A 116 -2.01 5.03 -0.90
C ASP A 116 -2.03 6.37 -0.13
N SER A 117 -0.86 6.95 0.06
CA SER A 117 -0.62 8.27 0.65
C SER A 117 0.63 8.90 0.02
N GLY A 118 0.95 10.14 0.40
CA GLY A 118 2.27 10.72 0.15
C GLY A 118 3.09 10.70 1.43
N ASN A 119 4.26 10.05 1.43
CA ASN A 119 5.19 10.08 2.56
C ASN A 119 6.53 10.72 2.17
N PHE A 120 7.15 11.42 3.12
CA PHE A 120 8.40 12.15 2.90
C PHE A 120 9.57 11.47 3.61
N SER A 121 10.71 11.39 2.93
CA SER A 121 11.96 11.00 3.57
C SER A 121 12.46 12.10 4.51
N PRO A 122 13.43 11.80 5.39
CA PRO A 122 14.31 12.82 5.94
C PRO A 122 14.98 13.66 4.84
N GLU A 123 15.39 14.88 5.20
CA GLU A 123 16.14 15.75 4.28
C GLU A 123 17.54 15.21 3.99
N PHE A 124 18.00 15.30 2.75
CA PHE A 124 19.32 14.88 2.28
C PHE A 124 19.93 15.92 1.32
N ILE A 125 21.15 15.64 0.86
CA ILE A 125 21.96 16.53 0.01
C ILE A 125 22.04 15.95 -1.41
N ILE A 126 21.89 16.81 -2.41
CA ILE A 126 22.24 16.49 -3.80
C ILE A 126 23.46 17.34 -4.20
N ALA A 127 24.47 16.71 -4.79
CA ALA A 127 25.68 17.33 -5.32
C ALA A 127 25.81 17.08 -6.83
N SER A 128 26.65 17.84 -7.51
CA SER A 128 26.90 17.65 -8.94
C SER A 128 27.66 16.34 -9.17
N GLU A 129 27.57 15.81 -10.39
CA GLU A 129 28.50 14.81 -10.84
C GLU A 129 29.92 15.39 -10.87
N GLY A 130 30.87 14.74 -10.18
CA GLY A 130 32.27 15.17 -10.13
C GLY A 130 32.70 16.03 -8.93
N ASP A 131 31.77 16.40 -8.04
CA ASP A 131 32.07 17.07 -6.75
C ASP A 131 32.68 16.10 -5.72
#